data_AF-A0A841BU87-F1
#
_entry.id   AF-A0A841BU87-F1
#
_cell.length_a   1.000
_cell.length_b   1.000
_cell.length_c   1.000
_cell.angle_alpha   90.00
_cell.angle_beta   90.00
_cell.angle_gamma   90.00
#
_symmetry.space_group_name_H-M   'P 1'
#
loop_
_entity.id
_entity.type
_entity.pdbx_description
1 polymer ?
#
loop_
_entity_poly.entity_id
_entity_poly.type
_entity_poly.pdbx_seq_one_letter_code
_entity_poly.pdbx_strand_id
1 'polypeptide(L)'
;MADEDRRSSKTRRIIVFVLVATGLVVLGGAGLTFRIYDQATKVDRSQPEVVVREYIVAVLNRRDDAKAAIYSCENSQGLMSILELRSSLESDERKFNLSTQVSLARLSRDGSGRVDADLEILQQGSGGATQDRQHWKFTMVQDDGWRVCGAERLPDPIPTPTPSPSTTQPTAP
;
A
#
# COMPACT_ATOMS: atom_id res chain seq x y z
N MET A 1 -50.49 12.64 53.31
CA MET A 1 -49.06 12.25 53.35
C MET A 1 -49.01 10.76 53.66
N ALA A 2 -48.93 9.91 52.63
CA ALA A 2 -48.41 8.53 52.66
C ALA A 2 -48.78 7.82 51.34
N ASP A 3 -48.37 8.39 50.21
CA ASP A 3 -48.33 7.66 48.94
C ASP A 3 -46.88 7.74 48.45
N GLU A 4 -45.98 6.96 49.06
CA GLU A 4 -44.61 6.89 48.51
C GLU A 4 -43.83 5.61 48.86
N ASP A 5 -44.37 4.65 49.63
CA ASP A 5 -43.56 3.49 50.07
C ASP A 5 -43.62 2.28 49.11
N ARG A 6 -44.66 2.16 48.28
CA ARG A 6 -44.84 0.97 47.40
C ARG A 6 -44.21 1.10 46.00
N ARG A 7 -43.59 2.24 45.68
CA ARG A 7 -42.89 2.48 44.40
C ARG A 7 -41.37 2.25 44.53
N SER A 8 -40.83 2.19 45.75
CA SER A 8 -39.38 2.11 46.00
C SER A 8 -38.73 0.78 45.57
N SER A 9 -39.38 -0.37 45.82
CA SER A 9 -38.73 -1.67 45.56
C SER A 9 -38.57 -2.01 44.08
N LYS A 10 -39.54 -1.61 43.24
CA LYS A 10 -39.48 -1.78 41.78
C LYS A 10 -38.48 -0.82 41.17
N THR A 11 -38.50 0.45 41.58
CA THR A 11 -37.54 1.46 41.11
C THR A 11 -36.11 1.12 41.50
N ARG A 12 -35.89 0.66 42.75
CA ARG A 12 -34.56 0.20 43.20
C ARG A 12 -34.07 -1.01 42.41
N ARG A 13 -34.93 -1.97 42.09
CA ARG A 13 -34.57 -3.12 41.25
C ARG A 13 -34.22 -2.70 39.83
N ILE A 14 -34.98 -1.77 39.25
CA ILE A 14 -34.70 -1.23 37.90
C ILE A 14 -33.35 -0.49 37.90
N ILE A 15 -33.08 0.35 38.91
CA ILE A 15 -31.80 1.08 39.03
C ILE A 15 -30.63 0.11 39.14
N VAL A 16 -30.74 -0.92 39.98
CA VAL A 16 -29.68 -1.94 40.12
C VAL A 16 -29.48 -2.69 38.81
N PHE A 17 -30.56 -3.06 38.12
CA PHE A 17 -30.46 -3.78 36.85
C PHE A 17 -29.80 -2.92 35.76
N VAL A 18 -30.16 -1.63 35.70
CA VAL A 18 -29.53 -0.65 34.79
C VAL A 18 -28.05 -0.48 35.12
N LEU A 19 -27.68 -0.30 36.38
CA LEU A 19 -26.28 -0.16 36.79
C LEU A 19 -25.44 -1.40 36.45
N VAL A 20 -25.98 -2.60 36.68
CA VAL A 20 -25.30 -3.86 36.34
C VAL A 20 -25.19 -4.04 34.82
N ALA A 21 -26.25 -3.75 34.07
CA ALA A 21 -26.25 -3.82 32.61
C ALA A 21 -25.25 -2.82 32.00
N THR A 22 -25.23 -1.58 32.47
CA THR A 22 -24.26 -0.56 32.04
C THR A 22 -22.84 -0.96 32.40
N GLY A 23 -22.61 -1.49 33.60
CA GLY A 23 -21.31 -2.02 34.00
C GLY A 23 -20.83 -3.16 33.09
N LEU A 24 -21.71 -4.11 32.76
CA LEU A 24 -21.41 -5.21 31.84
C LEU A 24 -21.14 -4.72 30.40
N VAL A 25 -21.85 -3.71 29.92
CA VAL A 25 -21.61 -3.13 28.58
C VAL A 25 -20.29 -2.36 28.52
N VAL A 26 -19.93 -1.60 29.57
CA VAL A 26 -18.64 -0.88 29.63
C VAL A 26 -17.47 -1.85 29.75
N LEU A 27 -17.59 -2.90 30.57
CA LEU A 27 -16.55 -3.92 30.74
C LEU A 27 -16.45 -4.88 29.54
N GLY A 28 -17.58 -5.25 28.94
CA GLY A 28 -17.63 -6.10 27.74
C GLY A 28 -17.22 -5.36 26.45
N GLY A 29 -17.55 -4.07 26.35
CA GLY A 29 -17.15 -3.21 25.23
C GLY A 29 -15.65 -2.93 25.18
N ALA A 30 -15.00 -2.79 26.33
CA ALA A 30 -13.55 -2.56 26.41
C ALA A 30 -12.71 -3.77 25.98
N GLY A 31 -13.24 -5.00 26.11
CA GLY A 31 -12.54 -6.23 25.69
C GLY A 31 -12.66 -6.54 24.19
N LEU A 32 -13.81 -6.22 23.58
CA LEU A 32 -14.02 -6.47 22.15
C LEU A 32 -13.33 -5.45 21.25
N THR A 33 -13.13 -4.21 21.69
CA THR A 33 -12.42 -3.21 20.88
C THR A 33 -10.99 -3.64 20.59
N PHE A 34 -10.25 -4.17 21.56
CA PHE A 34 -8.86 -4.61 21.34
C PHE A 34 -8.74 -5.75 20.33
N ARG A 35 -9.64 -6.75 20.38
CA ARG A 35 -9.59 -7.90 19.45
C ARG A 35 -10.00 -7.53 18.03
N ILE A 36 -10.94 -6.61 17.85
CA ILE A 36 -11.35 -6.15 16.51
C ILE A 36 -10.32 -5.15 15.94
N TYR A 37 -9.65 -4.36 16.79
CA TYR A 37 -8.60 -3.44 16.35
C TYR A 37 -7.39 -4.18 15.77
N ASP A 38 -6.93 -5.21 16.48
CA ASP A 38 -5.74 -5.99 16.10
C ASP A 38 -5.94 -6.81 14.81
N GLN A 39 -7.20 -7.11 14.46
CA GLN A 39 -7.54 -7.89 13.27
C GLN A 39 -7.65 -7.02 12.00
N ALA A 40 -7.90 -5.71 12.14
CA ALA A 40 -7.94 -4.77 11.01
C ALA A 40 -6.57 -4.16 10.66
N THR A 41 -5.59 -4.22 11.57
CA THR A 41 -4.24 -3.65 11.37
C THR A 41 -3.12 -4.68 11.28
N LYS A 42 -3.45 -5.96 11.04
CA LYS A 42 -2.43 -6.99 10.87
C LYS A 42 -1.66 -6.70 9.58
N VAL A 43 -0.40 -6.29 9.72
CA VAL A 43 0.52 -6.07 8.60
C VAL A 43 0.68 -7.40 7.87
N ASP A 44 0.09 -7.54 6.69
CA ASP A 44 0.22 -8.76 5.89
C ASP A 44 1.57 -8.77 5.18
N ARG A 45 2.51 -9.51 5.77
CA ARG A 45 3.82 -9.82 5.17
C ARG A 45 3.92 -11.26 4.71
N SER A 46 2.78 -11.93 4.46
CA SER A 46 2.75 -13.34 4.07
C SER A 46 3.16 -13.56 2.61
N GLN A 47 2.86 -12.59 1.75
CA GLN A 47 3.14 -12.64 0.32
C GLN A 47 4.03 -11.46 -0.11
N PRO A 48 5.07 -11.71 -0.91
CA PRO A 48 5.99 -10.68 -1.35
C PRO A 48 5.31 -9.59 -2.20
N GLU A 49 4.35 -9.99 -3.04
CA GLU A 49 3.61 -9.07 -3.92
C GLU A 49 2.77 -8.07 -3.12
N VAL A 50 2.17 -8.52 -2.01
CA VAL A 50 1.41 -7.67 -1.08
C VAL A 50 2.35 -6.67 -0.42
N VAL A 51 3.52 -7.12 0.03
CA VAL A 51 4.53 -6.26 0.66
C VAL A 51 5.06 -5.22 -0.32
N VAL A 52 5.37 -5.59 -1.57
CA VAL A 52 5.79 -4.63 -2.61
C VAL A 52 4.70 -3.61 -2.86
N ARG A 53 3.43 -4.04 -2.98
CA ARG A 53 2.30 -3.12 -3.18
C ARG A 53 2.17 -2.11 -2.05
N GLU A 54 2.13 -2.58 -0.81
CA GLU A 54 1.99 -1.70 0.35
C GLU A 54 3.20 -0.79 0.54
N TYR A 55 4.41 -1.29 0.26
CA TYR A 55 5.63 -0.48 0.26
C TYR A 55 5.55 0.67 -0.77
N ILE A 56 5.14 0.38 -2.01
CA ILE A 56 4.99 1.41 -3.06
C ILE A 56 3.94 2.45 -2.67
N VAL A 57 2.80 2.03 -2.14
CA VAL A 57 1.77 2.96 -1.66
C VAL A 57 2.29 3.83 -0.52
N ALA A 58 3.03 3.24 0.43
CA ALA A 58 3.60 3.99 1.55
C ALA A 58 4.66 5.00 1.08
N VAL A 59 5.59 4.59 0.23
CA VAL A 59 6.76 5.40 -0.15
C VAL A 59 6.45 6.44 -1.23
N LEU A 60 5.70 6.09 -2.28
CA LEU A 60 5.48 6.97 -3.43
C LEU A 60 4.20 7.80 -3.31
N ASN A 61 3.11 7.21 -2.85
CA ASN A 61 1.81 7.89 -2.80
C ASN A 61 1.58 8.62 -1.47
N ARG A 62 1.81 7.92 -0.35
CA ARG A 62 1.56 8.48 0.98
C ARG A 62 2.75 9.26 1.55
N ARG A 63 3.96 9.01 1.03
CA ARG A 63 5.21 9.61 1.53
C ARG A 63 5.40 9.38 3.03
N ASP A 64 4.97 8.22 3.49
CA ASP A 64 4.96 7.83 4.89
C ASP A 64 6.15 6.91 5.16
N ASP A 65 7.26 7.50 5.59
CA ASP A 65 8.51 6.78 5.85
C ASP A 65 8.37 5.78 7.00
N ALA A 66 7.55 6.11 8.00
CA ALA A 66 7.30 5.21 9.13
C ALA A 66 6.53 3.97 8.66
N LYS A 67 5.51 4.14 7.82
CA LYS A 67 4.78 3.02 7.22
C LYS A 67 5.63 2.26 6.20
N ALA A 68 6.47 2.93 5.43
CA ALA A 68 7.37 2.27 4.47
C ALA A 68 8.40 1.36 5.19
N ALA A 69 8.93 1.80 6.33
CA ALA A 69 9.87 1.03 7.15
C ALA A 69 9.31 -0.31 7.66
N ILE A 70 7.97 -0.42 7.77
CA ILE A 70 7.30 -1.68 8.11
C ILE A 70 7.45 -2.71 6.99
N TYR A 71 7.58 -2.30 5.73
CA TYR A 71 7.65 -3.20 4.58
C TYR A 71 9.07 -3.33 3.99
N SER A 72 10.02 -2.54 4.49
CA SER A 72 11.40 -2.56 4.02
C SER A 72 12.36 -3.23 5.01
N CYS A 73 13.56 -3.50 4.52
CA CYS A 73 14.70 -3.86 5.34
C CYS A 73 15.23 -2.62 6.07
N GLU A 74 15.89 -2.84 7.21
CA GLU A 74 16.47 -1.76 8.02
C GLU A 74 17.61 -1.06 7.27
N ASN A 75 18.38 -1.82 6.47
CA ASN A 75 19.32 -1.25 5.52
C ASN A 75 18.59 -0.74 4.27
N SER A 76 18.62 0.58 4.06
CA SER A 76 18.00 1.26 2.93
C SER A 76 18.91 1.44 1.71
N GLN A 77 20.17 0.96 1.74
CA GLN A 77 21.12 1.16 0.63
C GLN A 77 20.60 0.62 -0.71
N GLY A 78 19.91 -0.53 -0.71
CA GLY A 78 19.32 -1.08 -1.93
C GLY A 78 18.07 -0.35 -2.42
N LEU A 79 17.52 0.58 -1.62
CA LEU A 79 16.28 1.32 -1.89
C LEU A 79 16.53 2.71 -2.45
N MET A 80 17.79 3.12 -2.64
CA MET A 80 18.13 4.46 -3.10
C MET A 80 17.44 4.82 -4.43
N SER A 81 17.40 3.91 -5.40
CA SER A 81 16.80 4.17 -6.72
C SER A 81 15.30 4.53 -6.63
N ILE A 82 14.55 3.88 -5.73
CA ILE A 82 13.11 4.18 -5.57
C ILE A 82 12.89 5.47 -4.75
N LEU A 83 13.82 5.79 -3.85
CA LEU A 83 13.81 7.06 -3.11
C LEU A 83 14.19 8.24 -4.03
N GLU A 84 15.08 8.03 -4.98
CA GLU A 84 15.39 9.01 -6.04
C GLU A 84 14.17 9.26 -6.93
N LEU A 85 13.44 8.19 -7.33
CA LEU A 85 12.17 8.35 -8.05
C LEU A 85 11.20 9.23 -7.24
N ARG A 86 10.99 8.93 -5.95
CA ARG A 86 10.14 9.75 -5.07
C ARG A 86 10.56 11.22 -5.10
N SER A 87 11.84 11.50 -4.93
CA SER A 87 12.37 12.87 -4.92
C SER A 87 12.15 13.59 -6.25
N SER A 88 12.32 12.88 -7.37
CA SER A 88 12.02 13.42 -8.71
C SER A 88 10.54 13.76 -8.85
N LEU A 89 9.64 12.84 -8.48
CA LEU A 89 8.20 13.07 -8.55
C LEU A 89 7.77 14.26 -7.68
N GLU A 90 8.30 14.35 -6.46
CA GLU A 90 8.08 15.48 -5.56
C GLU A 90 8.57 16.82 -6.15
N SER A 91 9.73 16.80 -6.80
CA SER A 91 10.28 17.98 -7.46
C SER A 91 9.38 18.41 -8.63
N ASP A 92 8.94 17.46 -9.45
CA ASP A 92 8.09 17.73 -10.61
C ASP A 92 6.71 18.25 -10.21
N GLU A 93 6.09 17.66 -9.18
CA GLU A 93 4.82 18.15 -8.63
C GLU A 93 4.91 19.61 -8.19
N ARG A 94 5.97 19.97 -7.45
CA ARG A 94 6.16 21.36 -6.98
C ARG A 94 6.43 22.31 -8.14
N LYS A 95 7.27 21.90 -9.09
CA LYS A 95 7.69 22.73 -10.22
C LYS A 95 6.55 22.98 -11.21
N PHE A 96 5.72 21.98 -11.46
CA PHE A 96 4.71 22.00 -12.49
C PHE A 96 3.27 22.04 -11.94
N ASN A 97 3.10 22.13 -10.62
CA ASN A 97 1.82 22.11 -9.91
C ASN A 97 0.95 20.90 -10.32
N LEU A 98 1.57 19.72 -10.30
CA LEU A 98 0.96 18.45 -10.68
C LEU A 98 0.54 17.67 -9.43
N SER A 99 -0.43 16.79 -9.61
CA SER A 99 -0.75 15.69 -8.69
C SER A 99 -0.24 14.39 -9.29
N THR A 100 0.66 13.69 -8.62
CA THR A 100 1.13 12.37 -9.06
C THR A 100 0.39 11.26 -8.30
N GLN A 101 0.02 10.21 -9.01
CA GLN A 101 -0.46 8.97 -8.45
C GLN A 101 0.30 7.81 -9.09
N VAL A 102 0.87 6.94 -8.25
CA VAL A 102 1.58 5.75 -8.71
C VAL A 102 0.74 4.52 -8.43
N SER A 103 0.55 3.68 -9.43
CA SER A 103 -0.17 2.41 -9.33
C SER A 103 0.68 1.26 -9.87
N LEU A 104 0.29 0.04 -9.55
CA LEU A 104 0.97 -1.18 -10.02
C LEU A 104 0.09 -1.84 -11.08
N ALA A 105 0.55 -1.81 -12.33
CA ALA A 105 -0.15 -2.41 -13.46
C ALA A 105 0.04 -3.94 -13.51
N ARG A 106 1.23 -4.41 -13.16
CA ARG A 106 1.58 -5.84 -13.07
C ARG A 106 2.49 -6.08 -11.88
N LEU A 107 2.31 -7.22 -11.23
CA LEU A 107 3.30 -7.81 -10.34
C LEU A 107 3.51 -9.27 -10.75
N SER A 108 4.76 -9.71 -10.74
CA SER A 108 5.13 -11.09 -11.02
C SER A 108 6.29 -11.48 -10.12
N ARG A 109 6.18 -12.64 -9.47
CA ARG A 109 7.25 -13.19 -8.64
C ARG A 109 8.15 -14.12 -9.46
N ASP A 110 9.46 -14.02 -9.28
CA ASP A 110 10.45 -14.89 -9.95
C ASP A 110 10.75 -16.21 -9.21
N GLY A 111 9.97 -16.54 -8.18
CA GLY A 111 10.17 -17.73 -7.33
C GLY A 111 11.37 -17.67 -6.38
N SER A 112 12.27 -16.70 -6.51
CA SER A 112 13.57 -16.65 -5.80
C SER A 112 13.71 -15.46 -4.83
N GLY A 113 12.58 -14.85 -4.44
CA GLY A 113 12.59 -13.66 -3.60
C GLY A 113 12.79 -12.37 -4.39
N ARG A 114 12.56 -12.37 -5.70
CA ARG A 114 12.36 -11.14 -6.46
C ARG A 114 10.93 -11.00 -6.95
N VAL A 115 10.55 -9.75 -7.13
CA VAL A 115 9.26 -9.36 -7.68
C VAL A 115 9.51 -8.33 -8.77
N ASP A 116 9.12 -8.68 -9.99
CA ASP A 116 9.04 -7.75 -11.11
C ASP A 116 7.70 -7.02 -11.03
N ALA A 117 7.73 -5.71 -11.25
CA ALA A 117 6.55 -4.87 -11.15
C ALA A 117 6.57 -3.75 -12.19
N ASP A 118 5.38 -3.51 -12.75
CA ASP A 118 5.17 -2.43 -13.70
C ASP A 118 4.50 -1.28 -12.95
N LEU A 119 5.25 -0.21 -12.73
CA LEU A 119 4.73 1.01 -12.11
C LEU A 119 4.10 1.87 -13.20
N GLU A 120 2.88 2.32 -12.94
CA GLU A 120 2.14 3.23 -13.79
C GLU A 120 1.97 4.55 -13.03
N ILE A 121 2.66 5.58 -13.52
CA ILE A 121 2.77 6.90 -12.90
C ILE A 121 1.86 7.84 -13.67
N LEU A 122 0.76 8.25 -13.04
CA LEU A 122 -0.17 9.21 -13.59
C LEU A 122 0.12 10.59 -12.97
N GLN A 123 0.48 11.55 -13.80
CA GLN A 123 0.68 12.95 -13.41
C GLN A 123 -0.45 13.79 -13.99
N GLN A 124 -1.22 14.48 -13.15
CA GLN A 124 -2.34 15.30 -13.56
C GLN A 124 -2.10 16.78 -13.20
N GLY A 125 -2.31 17.68 -14.16
CA GLY A 125 -2.18 19.12 -13.97
C GLY A 125 -3.18 19.91 -14.82
N SER A 126 -3.02 21.23 -14.84
CA SER A 126 -3.88 22.13 -15.63
C SER A 126 -3.82 21.88 -17.14
N GLY A 127 -2.71 21.31 -17.63
CA GLY A 127 -2.49 20.98 -19.05
C GLY A 127 -3.01 19.60 -19.46
N GLY A 128 -3.63 18.83 -18.57
CA GLY A 128 -4.09 17.47 -18.81
C GLY A 128 -3.40 16.43 -17.92
N ALA A 129 -3.54 15.16 -18.28
CA ALA A 129 -2.90 14.04 -17.60
C ALA A 129 -1.84 13.40 -18.50
N THR A 130 -0.69 13.07 -17.93
CA THR A 130 0.38 12.31 -18.56
C THR A 130 0.57 11.01 -17.79
N GLN A 131 0.81 9.93 -18.52
CA GLN A 131 1.02 8.61 -17.95
C GLN A 131 2.38 8.09 -18.41
N ASP A 132 3.20 7.68 -17.44
CA ASP A 132 4.48 7.02 -17.67
C ASP A 132 4.42 5.59 -17.11
N ARG A 133 5.07 4.64 -17.78
CA ARG A 133 5.15 3.26 -17.31
C ARG A 133 6.61 2.88 -17.17
N GLN A 134 6.96 2.34 -15.99
CA GLN A 134 8.32 1.96 -15.66
C GLN A 134 8.36 0.52 -15.18
N HIS A 135 9.32 -0.25 -15.67
CA HIS A 135 9.58 -1.59 -15.19
C HIS A 135 10.56 -1.56 -14.03
N TRP A 136 10.22 -2.27 -12.95
CA TRP A 136 10.99 -2.31 -11.72
C TRP A 136 11.18 -3.74 -11.24
N LYS A 137 12.35 -3.99 -10.66
CA LYS A 137 12.69 -5.26 -10.02
C LYS A 137 12.96 -5.00 -8.54
N PHE A 138 12.20 -5.68 -7.69
CA PHE A 138 12.32 -5.61 -6.24
C PHE A 138 13.03 -6.84 -5.71
N THR A 139 14.06 -6.61 -4.89
CA THR A 139 14.75 -7.68 -4.16
C THR A 139 14.15 -7.79 -2.77
N MET A 140 13.74 -9.00 -2.41
CA MET A 140 13.04 -9.27 -1.16
C MET A 140 13.77 -10.31 -0.32
N VAL A 141 13.67 -10.13 1.00
CA VAL A 141 14.21 -11.06 2.00
C VAL A 141 13.07 -11.48 2.90
N GLN A 142 13.08 -12.75 3.29
CA GLN A 142 12.16 -13.29 4.28
C GLN A 142 12.85 -13.25 5.66
N ASP A 143 12.46 -12.27 6.48
CA ASP A 143 13.00 -12.02 7.82
C ASP A 143 11.86 -11.56 8.74
N ASP A 144 11.27 -12.53 9.46
CA ASP A 144 10.00 -12.37 10.21
C ASP A 144 8.84 -11.84 9.33
N GLY A 145 8.82 -12.30 8.07
CA GLY A 145 7.92 -11.85 7.01
C GLY A 145 8.70 -11.34 5.79
N TRP A 146 8.01 -11.15 4.67
CA TRP A 146 8.64 -10.57 3.49
C TRP A 146 8.95 -9.08 3.71
N ARG A 147 10.14 -8.66 3.27
CA ARG A 147 10.61 -7.27 3.31
C ARG A 147 11.29 -6.89 2.01
N VAL A 148 11.13 -5.64 1.58
CA VAL A 148 11.83 -5.07 0.42
C VAL A 148 13.21 -4.57 0.86
N CYS A 149 14.26 -5.20 0.35
CA CYS A 149 15.65 -4.80 0.62
C CYS A 149 16.27 -4.03 -0.56
N GLY A 150 15.70 -4.17 -1.76
CA GLY A 150 16.23 -3.51 -2.94
C GLY A 150 15.16 -3.16 -3.96
N ALA A 151 15.38 -2.08 -4.70
CA ALA A 151 14.53 -1.65 -5.80
C ALA A 151 15.40 -1.08 -6.93
N GLU A 152 15.22 -1.62 -8.13
CA GLU A 152 15.99 -1.23 -9.31
C GLU A 152 15.04 -1.02 -10.48
N ARG A 153 15.18 0.12 -11.18
CA ARG A 153 14.47 0.35 -12.43
C ARG A 153 15.15 -0.44 -13.53
N LEU A 154 14.38 -1.27 -14.22
CA LEU A 154 14.84 -1.96 -15.41
C LEU A 154 14.67 -1.03 -16.62
N PRO A 155 15.59 -1.07 -17.59
CA PRO A 155 15.36 -0.42 -18.88
C PRO A 155 14.15 -1.05 -19.57
N ASP A 156 13.38 -0.24 -20.27
CA ASP A 156 12.26 -0.74 -21.07
C ASP A 156 12.78 -1.78 -22.07
N PRO A 157 12.06 -2.90 -22.29
CA PRO A 157 12.44 -3.85 -23.32
C PRO A 157 12.48 -3.11 -24.65
N ILE A 158 13.66 -3.04 -25.25
CA ILE A 158 13.85 -2.45 -26.58
C ILE A 158 12.84 -3.12 -27.50
N PRO A 159 11.97 -2.37 -28.21
CA PRO A 159 11.08 -2.99 -29.18
C PRO A 159 11.96 -3.72 -30.19
N THR A 160 11.88 -5.04 -30.21
CA THR A 160 12.57 -5.86 -31.22
C THR A 160 12.15 -5.30 -32.58
N PRO A 161 13.09 -4.89 -33.45
CA PRO A 161 12.72 -4.39 -34.76
C PRO A 161 11.93 -5.50 -35.46
N THR A 162 10.66 -5.25 -35.74
CA THR A 162 9.83 -6.13 -36.56
C THR A 162 10.61 -6.37 -37.86
N PRO A 163 10.89 -7.63 -38.25
CA PRO A 163 11.56 -7.88 -39.52
C PRO A 163 10.71 -7.25 -40.63
N SER A 164 11.25 -6.24 -41.30
CA SER A 164 10.60 -5.62 -42.45
C SER A 164 10.33 -6.71 -43.50
N PRO A 165 9.13 -6.77 -44.11
CA PRO A 165 8.90 -7.69 -45.20
C PRO A 165 9.87 -7.35 -46.33
N SER A 166 10.78 -8.27 -46.64
CA SER A 166 11.71 -8.14 -47.74
C SER A 166 10.93 -7.94 -49.04
N THR A 167 10.97 -6.73 -49.59
CA THR A 167 10.47 -6.44 -50.94
C THR A 167 11.36 -7.19 -51.92
N THR A 168 10.91 -8.37 -52.37
CA THR A 168 11.49 -9.06 -53.52
C THR A 168 11.28 -8.20 -54.75
N GLN A 169 12.32 -7.47 -55.14
CA GLN A 169 12.33 -6.66 -56.35
C GLN A 169 12.44 -7.60 -57.57
N PRO A 170 11.51 -7.55 -58.54
CA PRO A 170 11.57 -8.41 -59.72
C PRO A 170 12.64 -7.89 -60.69
N THR A 171 13.62 -8.73 -60.99
CA THR A 171 14.60 -8.53 -62.07
C THR A 171 13.89 -8.68 -63.40
N ALA A 172 13.83 -7.61 -64.20
CA ALA A 172 13.33 -7.65 -65.58
C ALA A 172 14.45 -8.05 -66.57
N PRO A 173 14.11 -8.70 -67.70
CA PRO A 173 15.05 -9.30 -68.66
C PRO A 173 15.76 -8.29 -69.57
#